data_AF-A0A1Y6CMF2-F1
#
_entry.id   AF-A0A1Y6CMF2-F1
#
_cell.length_a   1.000
_cell.length_b   1.000
_cell.length_c   1.000
_cell.angle_alpha   90.00
_cell.angle_beta   90.00
_cell.angle_gamma   90.00
#
_symmetry.space_group_name_H-M   'P 1'
#
loop_
_entity.id
_entity.type
_entity.pdbx_description
1 polymer ?
#
loop_
_entity_poly.entity_id
_entity_poly.type
_entity_poly.pdbx_seq_one_letter_code
_entity_poly.pdbx_strand_id
1 'polypeptide(L)'
;MVGASTAGLEQKYHPTGEELKNLENALQGTTGIIAFDTWVEELVNTGYLHNHARMWFASIWCFTLKLPWYRGAQFFYENLLDGDPAANTLSWRWVVGLHTKGKTYQARQSNIETYTEGRFSPEDLSGTSWVPDDSAENNVCYEILPLPTQPESGDHLIVWPDDWSIDVYFKDFKPQSVAMIHPHWESPKRQQHVKDYREAAFYATLRRFQNLGWNCSIIQNGNDLQSYLTVNEAQQISWMKPFVGEGRDLLDQLQPLFDGHRTRELRRAWDDFFFPKAKKGFFTLKKSIPKAVANLDRYF
;
A
#
# COMPACT_ATOMS: atom_id res chain seq x y z
N MET A 1 -14.81 2.29 4.46
CA MET A 1 -13.82 2.06 5.54
C MET A 1 -13.01 0.81 5.23
N VAL A 2 -11.87 0.96 4.56
CA VAL A 2 -10.83 -0.08 4.45
C VAL A 2 -9.48 0.57 4.75
N GLY A 3 -9.41 1.35 5.84
CA GLY A 3 -8.21 1.36 6.66
C GLY A 3 -8.38 0.16 7.58
N ALA A 4 -7.63 -0.92 7.36
CA ALA A 4 -7.56 -1.98 8.36
C ALA A 4 -6.86 -1.36 9.58
N SER A 5 -7.63 -0.73 10.46
CA SER A 5 -7.14 -0.08 11.66
C SER A 5 -6.52 -1.15 12.55
N THR A 6 -5.20 -1.28 12.48
CA THR A 6 -4.39 -2.06 13.41
C THR A 6 -4.56 -1.57 14.84
N ALA A 7 -5.07 -0.34 15.05
CA ALA A 7 -5.32 0.24 16.36
C ALA A 7 -6.31 -0.59 17.21
N GLY A 8 -7.27 -1.27 16.57
CA GLY A 8 -8.19 -2.19 17.28
C GLY A 8 -7.54 -3.52 17.70
N LEU A 9 -6.50 -3.97 16.98
CA LEU A 9 -5.74 -5.18 17.30
C LEU A 9 -4.69 -4.93 18.39
N GLU A 10 -4.08 -3.74 18.40
CA GLU A 10 -3.10 -3.34 19.42
C GLU A 10 -3.74 -3.20 20.82
N GLN A 11 -5.00 -2.72 20.91
CA GLN A 11 -5.70 -2.56 22.19
C GLN A 11 -6.05 -3.89 22.90
N LYS A 12 -6.00 -5.03 22.22
CA LYS A 12 -6.34 -6.35 22.79
C LYS A 12 -5.12 -7.27 23.01
N TYR A 13 -3.93 -6.86 22.60
CA TYR A 13 -2.73 -7.69 22.64
C TYR A 13 -1.81 -7.27 23.78
N HIS A 14 -1.68 -8.14 24.80
CA HIS A 14 -0.75 -7.96 25.92
C HIS A 14 0.36 -9.03 25.83
N PRO A 15 1.49 -8.74 25.16
CA PRO A 15 2.53 -9.73 24.98
C PRO A 15 3.23 -10.05 26.30
N THR A 16 3.53 -11.32 26.49
CA THR A 16 4.47 -11.80 27.50
C THR A 16 5.90 -11.34 27.20
N GLY A 17 6.78 -11.38 28.20
CA GLY A 17 8.20 -11.04 27.99
C GLY A 17 8.91 -11.93 26.96
N GLU A 18 8.49 -13.20 26.85
CA GLU A 18 9.00 -14.13 25.85
C GLU A 18 8.53 -13.76 24.43
N GLU A 19 7.26 -13.37 24.27
CA GLU A 19 6.75 -12.91 22.97
C GLU A 19 7.44 -11.63 22.49
N LEU A 20 7.74 -10.70 23.41
CA LEU A 20 8.51 -9.49 23.08
C LEU A 20 9.92 -9.84 22.60
N LYS A 21 10.59 -10.78 23.27
CA LYS A 21 11.91 -11.24 22.87
C LYS A 21 11.89 -11.95 21.50
N ASN A 22 10.90 -12.81 21.26
CA ASN A 22 10.75 -13.48 19.98
C ASN A 22 10.44 -12.48 18.85
N LEU A 23 9.63 -11.46 19.13
CA LEU A 23 9.37 -10.38 18.20
C LEU A 23 10.66 -9.61 17.89
N GLU A 24 11.44 -9.25 18.91
CA GLU A 24 12.72 -8.56 18.73
C GLU A 24 13.70 -9.38 17.89
N ASN A 25 13.87 -10.67 18.20
CA ASN A 25 14.71 -11.57 17.42
C ASN A 25 14.24 -11.67 15.95
N ALA A 26 12.93 -11.73 15.71
CA ALA A 26 12.38 -11.78 14.37
C ALA A 26 12.60 -10.48 13.58
N LEU A 27 12.51 -9.33 14.25
CA LEU A 27 12.77 -8.03 13.64
C LEU A 27 14.26 -7.81 13.34
N GLN A 28 15.15 -8.42 14.12
CA GLN A 28 16.60 -8.31 13.97
C GLN A 28 17.21 -9.41 13.08
N GLY A 29 16.43 -10.44 12.70
CA GLY A 29 16.96 -11.57 11.93
C GLY A 29 17.91 -12.44 12.76
N THR A 30 17.56 -12.69 14.02
CA THR A 30 18.35 -13.50 14.97
C THR A 30 17.52 -14.65 15.55
N THR A 31 16.61 -15.20 14.75
CA THR A 31 15.69 -16.27 15.15
C THR A 31 16.37 -17.64 15.22
N GLY A 32 17.52 -17.80 14.57
CA GLY A 32 18.21 -19.09 14.39
C GLY A 32 17.71 -19.88 13.17
N ILE A 33 16.67 -19.39 12.47
CA ILE A 33 16.21 -19.95 11.20
C ILE A 33 16.96 -19.22 10.09
N ILE A 34 18.08 -19.78 9.63
CA ILE A 34 19.01 -19.15 8.66
C ILE A 34 18.29 -18.53 7.45
N ALA A 35 17.30 -19.23 6.89
CA ALA A 35 16.52 -18.73 5.75
C ALA A 35 15.77 -17.44 6.09
N PHE A 36 15.07 -17.44 7.23
CA PHE A 36 14.28 -16.30 7.71
C PHE A 36 15.19 -15.11 8.06
N ASP A 37 16.26 -15.37 8.81
CA ASP A 37 17.24 -14.37 9.23
C ASP A 37 17.90 -13.69 8.01
N THR A 38 18.24 -14.48 6.98
CA THR A 38 18.76 -13.93 5.71
C THR A 38 17.73 -13.06 4.99
N TRP A 39 16.45 -13.41 5.01
CA TRP A 39 15.39 -12.60 4.38
C TRP A 39 15.11 -11.31 5.15
N VAL A 40 15.27 -11.29 6.48
CA VAL A 40 15.24 -10.06 7.27
C VAL A 40 16.36 -9.13 6.80
N GLU A 41 17.58 -9.64 6.73
CA GLU A 41 18.74 -8.87 6.27
C GLU A 41 18.55 -8.35 4.84
N GLU A 42 18.11 -9.20 3.91
CA GLU A 42 17.84 -8.82 2.51
C GLU A 42 16.78 -7.71 2.43
N LEU A 43 15.67 -7.85 3.16
CA LEU A 43 14.60 -6.86 3.17
C LEU A 43 15.06 -5.51 3.74
N VAL A 44 15.79 -5.52 4.86
CA VAL A 44 16.28 -4.29 5.50
C VAL A 44 17.32 -3.59 4.62
N ASN A 45 18.23 -4.35 4.02
CA ASN A 45 19.34 -3.78 3.24
C ASN A 45 18.94 -3.35 1.83
N THR A 46 17.97 -4.03 1.21
CA THR A 46 17.60 -3.76 -0.19
C THR A 46 16.23 -3.10 -0.35
N GLY A 47 15.38 -3.19 0.68
CA GLY A 47 13.98 -2.79 0.62
C GLY A 47 13.13 -3.64 -0.33
N TYR A 48 13.60 -4.84 -0.67
CA TYR A 48 12.91 -5.78 -1.55
C TYR A 48 13.02 -7.20 -1.00
N LEU A 49 12.01 -8.03 -1.31
CA LEU A 49 12.06 -9.46 -1.11
C LEU A 49 11.24 -10.14 -2.21
N HIS A 50 11.69 -11.28 -2.73
CA HIS A 50 10.93 -12.02 -3.74
C HIS A 50 9.60 -12.55 -3.17
N ASN A 51 8.53 -12.58 -3.98
CA ASN A 51 7.18 -12.92 -3.52
C ASN A 51 7.09 -14.30 -2.80
N HIS A 52 7.77 -15.33 -3.30
CA HIS A 52 7.80 -16.63 -2.59
C HIS A 52 8.43 -16.53 -1.19
N ALA A 53 9.53 -15.77 -1.06
CA ALA A 53 10.16 -15.52 0.22
C ALA A 53 9.26 -14.70 1.14
N ARG A 54 8.51 -13.71 0.62
CA ARG A 54 7.47 -13.00 1.39
C ARG A 54 6.42 -13.95 1.98
N MET A 55 5.95 -14.92 1.18
CA MET A 55 4.98 -15.92 1.62
C MET A 55 5.56 -16.88 2.69
N TRP A 56 6.79 -17.36 2.50
CA TRP A 56 7.45 -18.22 3.49
C TRP A 56 7.74 -17.46 4.78
N PHE A 57 8.27 -16.24 4.68
CA PHE A 57 8.51 -15.33 5.80
C PHE A 57 7.26 -15.15 6.64
N ALA A 58 6.14 -14.76 6.02
CA ALA A 58 4.89 -14.54 6.72
C ALA A 58 4.35 -15.80 7.41
N SER A 59 4.52 -16.97 6.78
CA SER A 59 4.15 -18.24 7.39
C SER A 59 5.03 -18.57 8.59
N ILE A 60 6.35 -18.41 8.48
CA ILE A 60 7.30 -18.69 9.58
C ILE A 60 7.03 -17.74 10.74
N TRP A 61 6.84 -16.45 10.45
CA TRP A 61 6.46 -15.43 11.42
C TRP A 61 5.24 -15.85 12.24
N CYS A 62 4.14 -16.20 11.57
CA CYS A 62 2.87 -16.47 12.24
C CYS A 62 2.79 -17.86 12.91
N PHE A 63 3.37 -18.89 12.28
CA PHE A 63 3.12 -20.28 12.69
C PHE A 63 4.31 -20.91 13.39
N THR A 64 5.54 -20.59 12.99
CA THR A 64 6.76 -21.10 13.63
C THR A 64 7.13 -20.24 14.83
N LEU A 65 7.23 -18.91 14.63
CA LEU A 65 7.59 -17.96 15.69
C LEU A 65 6.39 -17.53 16.56
N LYS A 66 5.17 -17.90 16.14
CA LYS A 66 3.90 -17.60 16.84
C LYS A 66 3.67 -16.10 17.09
N LEU A 67 4.13 -15.27 16.16
CA LEU A 67 4.02 -13.81 16.29
C LEU A 67 2.73 -13.27 15.65
N PRO A 68 2.21 -12.13 16.13
CA PRO A 68 1.04 -11.50 15.53
C PRO A 68 1.30 -11.08 14.09
N TRP A 69 0.41 -11.46 13.18
CA TRP A 69 0.56 -11.19 11.74
C TRP A 69 0.67 -9.70 11.41
N TYR A 70 -0.05 -8.84 12.13
CA TYR A 70 -0.08 -7.40 11.86
C TYR A 70 1.27 -6.73 12.17
N ARG A 71 2.06 -7.28 13.11
CA ARG A 71 3.43 -6.81 13.37
C ARG A 71 4.37 -7.15 12.22
N GLY A 72 4.20 -8.32 11.61
CA GLY A 72 4.94 -8.70 10.40
C GLY A 72 4.53 -7.86 9.18
N ALA A 73 3.23 -7.61 9.02
CA ALA A 73 2.72 -6.71 8.00
C ALA A 73 3.26 -5.28 8.17
N GLN A 74 3.30 -4.78 9.41
CA GLN A 74 3.93 -3.50 9.73
C GLN A 74 5.42 -3.53 9.35
N PHE A 75 6.19 -4.53 9.80
CA PHE A 75 7.61 -4.65 9.47
C PHE A 75 7.88 -4.62 7.95
N PHE A 76 7.07 -5.33 7.17
CA PHE A 76 7.14 -5.29 5.70
C PHE A 76 6.84 -3.90 5.16
N TYR A 77 5.77 -3.27 5.64
CA TYR A 77 5.41 -1.92 5.21
C TYR A 77 6.51 -0.91 5.55
N GLU A 78 7.16 -1.02 6.71
CA GLU A 78 8.24 -0.12 7.12
C GLU A 78 9.49 -0.24 6.21
N ASN A 79 9.73 -1.42 5.62
CA ASN A 79 10.97 -1.72 4.89
C ASN A 79 10.82 -1.84 3.36
N LEU A 80 9.64 -2.14 2.83
CA LEU A 80 9.48 -2.36 1.38
C LEU A 80 9.46 -1.04 0.60
N LEU A 81 10.28 -0.95 -0.45
CA LEU A 81 10.19 0.14 -1.45
C LEU A 81 8.85 0.10 -2.20
N ASP A 82 8.29 -1.11 -2.39
CA ASP A 82 6.99 -1.38 -3.00
C ASP A 82 5.87 -1.59 -1.97
N GLY A 83 6.06 -1.09 -0.74
CA GLY A 83 5.13 -1.27 0.37
C GLY A 83 3.80 -0.54 0.17
N ASP A 84 2.87 -1.18 -0.54
CA ASP A 84 1.49 -0.75 -0.74
C ASP A 84 0.57 -1.24 0.40
N PRO A 85 -0.27 -0.38 0.98
CA PRO A 85 -1.07 -0.72 2.16
C PRO A 85 -2.12 -1.81 1.90
N ALA A 86 -2.71 -1.85 0.70
CA ALA A 86 -3.67 -2.90 0.35
C ALA A 86 -2.96 -4.22 0.06
N ALA A 87 -2.00 -4.24 -0.86
CA ALA A 87 -1.30 -5.44 -1.29
C ALA A 87 -0.56 -6.11 -0.12
N ASN A 88 0.12 -5.33 0.73
CA ASN A 88 0.80 -5.86 1.91
C ASN A 88 -0.19 -6.48 2.90
N THR A 89 -1.20 -5.73 3.33
CA THR A 89 -2.20 -6.21 4.32
C THR A 89 -2.94 -7.44 3.80
N LEU A 90 -3.40 -7.42 2.55
CA LEU A 90 -4.12 -8.52 1.93
C LEU A 90 -3.24 -9.77 1.76
N SER A 91 -1.94 -9.62 1.47
CA SER A 91 -1.02 -10.76 1.36
C SER A 91 -0.84 -11.46 2.71
N TRP A 92 -0.66 -10.69 3.80
CA TRP A 92 -0.56 -11.26 5.14
C TRP A 92 -1.86 -11.94 5.58
N ARG A 93 -3.01 -11.29 5.38
CA ARG A 93 -4.34 -11.87 5.66
C ARG A 93 -4.60 -13.14 4.85
N TRP A 94 -4.08 -13.24 3.63
CA TRP A 94 -4.15 -14.47 2.84
C TRP A 94 -3.33 -15.59 3.48
N VAL A 95 -2.09 -15.33 3.90
CA VAL A 95 -1.22 -16.34 4.53
C VAL A 95 -1.85 -16.90 5.81
N VAL A 96 -2.43 -16.04 6.64
CA VAL A 96 -3.09 -16.46 7.89
C VAL A 96 -4.51 -17.01 7.71
N GLY A 97 -4.98 -17.14 6.47
CA GLY A 97 -6.28 -17.75 6.16
C GLY A 97 -7.48 -16.91 6.55
N LEU A 98 -7.33 -15.58 6.67
CA LEU A 98 -8.45 -14.65 6.92
C LEU A 98 -9.27 -14.37 5.66
N HIS A 99 -8.64 -14.44 4.48
CA HIS A 99 -9.34 -14.24 3.20
C HIS A 99 -10.28 -15.38 2.84
N THR A 100 -9.78 -16.62 2.97
CA THR A 100 -10.60 -17.83 2.84
C THR A 100 -10.50 -18.54 4.17
N LYS A 101 -11.49 -18.29 5.04
CA LYS A 101 -11.50 -18.75 6.43
C LYS A 101 -11.10 -20.23 6.52
N GLY A 102 -10.02 -20.52 7.26
CA GLY A 102 -9.51 -21.88 7.46
C GLY A 102 -8.51 -22.36 6.40
N LYS A 103 -8.14 -21.54 5.42
CA LYS A 103 -7.13 -21.88 4.38
C LYS A 103 -5.86 -21.08 4.61
N THR A 104 -5.02 -21.56 5.52
CA THR A 104 -3.70 -21.00 5.80
C THR A 104 -2.68 -21.44 4.74
N TYR A 105 -1.67 -20.60 4.50
CA TYR A 105 -0.48 -20.98 3.74
C TYR A 105 0.64 -21.35 4.72
N GLN A 106 1.10 -22.61 4.67
CA GLN A 106 2.21 -23.09 5.48
C GLN A 106 3.48 -23.22 4.64
N ALA A 107 4.55 -22.57 5.06
CA ALA A 107 5.91 -22.79 4.56
C ALA A 107 6.32 -24.25 4.80
N ARG A 108 6.97 -24.84 3.81
CA ARG A 108 7.46 -26.23 3.86
C ARG A 108 8.93 -26.24 3.53
N GLN A 109 9.71 -27.00 4.29
CA GLN A 109 11.14 -27.20 4.08
C GLN A 109 11.43 -27.59 2.63
N SER A 110 10.77 -28.63 2.11
CA SER A 110 10.98 -29.11 0.74
C SER A 110 10.69 -28.08 -0.34
N ASN A 111 9.73 -27.19 -0.10
CA ASN A 111 9.39 -26.10 -1.03
C ASN A 111 10.50 -25.04 -1.01
N ILE A 112 10.93 -24.60 0.18
CA ILE A 112 12.04 -23.66 0.33
C ILE A 112 13.32 -24.23 -0.30
N GLU A 113 13.66 -25.48 0.00
CA GLU A 113 14.83 -26.16 -0.54
C GLU A 113 14.79 -26.24 -2.08
N THR A 114 13.67 -26.67 -2.65
CA THR A 114 13.51 -26.78 -4.10
C THR A 114 13.67 -25.43 -4.80
N TYR A 115 12.95 -24.40 -4.34
CA TYR A 115 12.90 -23.10 -5.02
C TYR A 115 14.04 -22.15 -4.62
N THR A 116 14.93 -22.59 -3.74
CA THR A 116 16.18 -21.91 -3.42
C THR A 116 17.39 -22.69 -3.92
N GLU A 117 17.16 -23.74 -4.71
CA GLU A 117 18.21 -24.62 -5.28
C GLU A 117 19.14 -25.20 -4.19
N GLY A 118 18.56 -25.58 -3.05
CA GLY A 118 19.29 -26.13 -1.91
C GLY A 118 20.03 -25.09 -1.05
N ARG A 119 19.93 -23.79 -1.37
CA ARG A 119 20.54 -22.72 -0.54
C ARG A 119 19.98 -22.71 0.88
N PHE A 120 18.69 -23.02 1.04
CA PHE A 120 18.03 -23.05 2.34
C PHE A 120 17.23 -24.33 2.52
N SER A 121 17.42 -25.02 3.65
CA SER A 121 16.61 -26.17 4.06
C SER A 121 16.29 -26.07 5.56
N PRO A 122 15.43 -25.12 5.98
CA PRO A 122 15.09 -24.95 7.38
C PRO A 122 14.30 -26.15 7.89
N GLU A 123 14.81 -26.77 8.96
CA GLU A 123 14.14 -27.83 9.71
C GLU A 123 13.12 -27.21 10.69
N ASP A 124 12.24 -28.04 11.27
CA ASP A 124 11.32 -27.66 12.34
C ASP A 124 10.40 -26.46 12.06
N LEU A 125 9.95 -26.31 10.81
CA LEU A 125 8.85 -25.38 10.46
C LEU A 125 7.48 -25.84 10.99
N SER A 126 7.43 -26.84 11.88
CA SER A 126 6.24 -27.60 12.33
C SER A 126 5.31 -26.84 13.27
N GLY A 127 5.05 -25.57 12.98
CA GLY A 127 4.02 -24.79 13.64
C GLY A 127 2.61 -25.23 13.26
N THR A 128 1.76 -25.49 14.25
CA THR A 128 0.32 -25.68 14.01
C THR A 128 -0.26 -24.37 13.47
N SER A 129 -0.80 -24.39 12.24
CA SER A 129 -1.47 -23.19 11.72
C SER A 129 -2.74 -22.91 12.49
N TRP A 130 -3.01 -21.63 12.71
CA TRP A 130 -4.23 -21.14 13.31
C TRP A 130 -4.77 -19.98 12.46
N VAL A 131 -6.08 -19.75 12.53
CA VAL A 131 -6.69 -18.58 11.89
C VAL A 131 -6.92 -17.55 12.98
N PRO A 132 -6.37 -16.33 12.86
CA PRO A 132 -6.63 -15.28 13.81
C PRO A 132 -8.11 -14.94 13.91
N ASP A 133 -8.56 -14.57 15.10
CA ASP A 133 -9.86 -13.95 15.25
C ASP A 133 -9.77 -12.53 14.68
N ASP A 134 -10.61 -12.25 13.69
CA ASP A 134 -10.74 -10.94 13.08
C ASP A 134 -12.20 -10.53 13.23
N SER A 135 -12.47 -9.72 14.27
CA SER A 135 -13.80 -9.22 14.58
C SER A 135 -14.29 -8.18 13.57
N ALA A 136 -13.45 -7.76 12.60
CA ALA A 136 -13.89 -6.95 11.48
C ALA A 136 -14.75 -7.84 10.57
N GLU A 137 -16.08 -7.74 10.72
CA GLU A 137 -17.01 -8.35 9.79
C GLU A 137 -16.59 -8.05 8.35
N ASN A 138 -16.50 -9.08 7.50
CA ASN A 138 -16.25 -8.97 6.06
C ASN A 138 -17.44 -8.32 5.31
N ASN A 139 -18.10 -7.34 5.93
CA ASN A 139 -19.14 -6.52 5.34
C ASN A 139 -18.49 -5.47 4.43
N VAL A 140 -17.78 -5.94 3.40
CA VAL A 140 -17.33 -5.10 2.31
C VAL A 140 -18.56 -4.72 1.51
N CYS A 141 -19.16 -3.59 1.86
CA CYS A 141 -20.13 -2.95 0.98
C CYS A 141 -19.34 -2.42 -0.22
N TYR A 142 -19.49 -3.08 -1.37
CA TYR A 142 -18.95 -2.56 -2.62
C TYR A 142 -19.71 -1.28 -2.93
N GLU A 143 -19.10 -0.14 -2.65
CA GLU A 143 -19.63 1.15 -3.06
C GLU A 143 -19.79 1.13 -4.59
N ILE A 144 -20.99 1.45 -5.07
CA ILE A 144 -21.18 1.74 -6.50
C ILE A 144 -20.44 3.05 -6.72
N LEU A 145 -19.24 2.96 -7.29
CA LEU A 145 -18.49 4.15 -7.63
C LEU A 145 -19.28 4.94 -8.69
N PRO A 146 -19.29 6.28 -8.62
CA PRO A 146 -19.91 7.12 -9.64
C PRO A 146 -19.28 6.87 -11.02
N LEU A 147 -19.70 7.56 -12.08
CA LEU A 147 -18.97 7.49 -13.34
C LEU A 147 -17.60 8.19 -13.21
N PRO A 148 -16.55 7.73 -13.91
CA PRO A 148 -15.27 8.43 -13.91
C PRO A 148 -15.45 9.84 -14.44
N THR A 149 -14.79 10.77 -13.79
CA THR A 149 -14.72 12.15 -14.26
C THR A 149 -13.37 12.37 -14.92
N GLN A 150 -13.37 13.15 -15.99
CA GLN A 150 -12.15 13.63 -16.64
C GLN A 150 -11.74 14.96 -15.98
N PRO A 151 -10.43 15.25 -15.88
CA PRO A 151 -9.99 16.57 -15.42
C PRO A 151 -10.37 17.63 -16.45
N GLU A 152 -10.71 18.82 -15.99
CA GLU A 152 -10.99 19.96 -16.86
C GLU A 152 -9.77 20.89 -16.86
N SER A 153 -9.35 21.35 -18.04
CA SER A 153 -8.23 22.31 -18.12
C SER A 153 -8.60 23.59 -17.36
N GLY A 154 -7.70 24.05 -16.48
CA GLY A 154 -7.98 25.12 -15.52
C GLY A 154 -8.30 24.64 -14.11
N ASP A 155 -8.47 23.34 -13.87
CA ASP A 155 -8.54 22.81 -12.50
C ASP A 155 -7.23 23.03 -11.74
N HIS A 156 -7.33 23.22 -10.43
CA HIS A 156 -6.21 23.10 -9.51
C HIS A 156 -6.03 21.64 -9.14
N LEU A 157 -4.82 21.12 -9.32
CA LEU A 157 -4.54 19.70 -9.11
C LEU A 157 -3.92 19.46 -7.73
N ILE A 158 -4.44 18.48 -6.98
CA ILE A 158 -3.77 17.94 -5.80
C ILE A 158 -3.19 16.56 -6.15
N VAL A 159 -1.92 16.37 -5.83
CA VAL A 159 -1.17 15.13 -6.10
C VAL A 159 -0.80 14.48 -4.77
N TRP A 160 -1.42 13.34 -4.49
CA TRP A 160 -1.22 12.58 -3.25
C TRP A 160 0.13 11.83 -3.24
N PRO A 161 0.67 11.47 -2.06
CA PRO A 161 1.95 10.76 -1.93
C PRO A 161 1.99 9.34 -2.51
N ASP A 162 0.82 8.78 -2.86
CA ASP A 162 0.66 7.41 -3.36
C ASP A 162 0.54 7.35 -4.89
N ASP A 163 0.43 8.51 -5.56
CA ASP A 163 0.19 8.57 -7.00
C ASP A 163 0.84 9.78 -7.68
N TRP A 164 1.94 9.52 -8.37
CA TRP A 164 2.76 10.55 -9.02
C TRP A 164 2.69 10.56 -10.54
N SER A 165 1.77 9.80 -11.14
CA SER A 165 1.80 9.52 -12.59
C SER A 165 0.60 10.10 -13.35
N ILE A 166 -0.08 11.10 -12.80
CA ILE A 166 -1.30 11.66 -13.39
C ILE A 166 -1.12 12.18 -14.83
N ASP A 167 0.02 12.79 -15.14
CA ASP A 167 0.41 13.25 -16.48
C ASP A 167 0.53 12.12 -17.51
N VAL A 168 0.82 10.90 -17.07
CA VAL A 168 0.87 9.73 -17.95
C VAL A 168 -0.52 9.36 -18.44
N TYR A 169 -1.53 9.52 -17.57
CA TYR A 169 -2.92 9.13 -17.84
C TYR A 169 -3.76 10.24 -18.46
N PHE A 170 -3.45 11.51 -18.16
CA PHE A 170 -4.18 12.67 -18.66
C PHE A 170 -3.24 13.62 -19.42
N LYS A 171 -2.75 13.17 -20.58
CA LYS A 171 -1.73 13.87 -21.38
C LYS A 171 -2.16 15.27 -21.83
N ASP A 172 -3.46 15.45 -22.09
CA ASP A 172 -4.02 16.72 -22.55
C ASP A 172 -4.42 17.66 -21.40
N PHE A 173 -4.33 17.19 -20.15
CA PHE A 173 -4.71 17.98 -18.99
C PHE A 173 -3.67 19.07 -18.72
N LYS A 174 -4.16 20.30 -18.58
CA LYS A 174 -3.37 21.49 -18.23
C LYS A 174 -3.92 22.08 -16.93
N PRO A 175 -3.36 21.71 -15.77
CA PRO A 175 -3.78 22.28 -14.49
C PRO A 175 -3.39 23.76 -14.43
N GLN A 176 -4.21 24.56 -13.75
CA GLN A 176 -3.89 25.97 -13.48
C GLN A 176 -2.74 26.08 -12.48
N SER A 177 -2.76 25.24 -11.45
CA SER A 177 -1.63 25.02 -10.55
C SER A 177 -1.71 23.62 -9.91
N VAL A 178 -0.59 23.18 -9.35
CA VAL A 178 -0.43 21.84 -8.78
C VAL A 178 0.09 21.94 -7.35
N ALA A 179 -0.67 21.39 -6.40
CA ALA A 179 -0.26 21.13 -5.03
C ALA A 179 0.28 19.71 -4.93
N MET A 180 1.60 19.58 -4.74
CA MET A 180 2.26 18.29 -4.55
C MET A 180 2.43 18.02 -3.06
N ILE A 181 1.67 17.06 -2.53
CA ILE A 181 1.73 16.65 -1.13
C ILE A 181 3.05 15.92 -0.89
N HIS A 182 3.87 16.44 0.02
CA HIS A 182 5.16 15.86 0.34
C HIS A 182 4.99 14.48 1.01
N PRO A 183 5.75 13.44 0.63
CA PRO A 183 5.58 12.07 1.15
C PRO A 183 5.99 11.89 2.62
N HIS A 184 6.43 12.95 3.28
CA HIS A 184 6.78 12.96 4.71
C HIS A 184 5.91 13.92 5.52
N TRP A 185 4.83 14.45 4.94
CA TRP A 185 3.87 15.28 5.68
C TRP A 185 3.34 14.52 6.90
N GLU A 186 2.71 13.37 6.68
CA GLU A 186 2.36 12.43 7.74
C GLU A 186 2.72 11.04 7.23
N SER A 187 3.51 10.32 8.03
CA SER A 187 4.01 9.02 7.62
C SER A 187 3.71 8.01 8.73
N PRO A 188 3.03 6.89 8.44
CA PRO A 188 3.31 5.69 9.20
C PRO A 188 4.82 5.48 9.23
N LYS A 189 5.34 4.88 10.31
CA LYS A 189 6.78 4.67 10.45
C LYS A 189 7.33 4.00 9.18
N ARG A 190 8.49 4.45 8.71
CA ARG A 190 9.23 3.88 7.56
C ARG A 190 10.72 3.93 7.87
N GLN A 191 11.46 2.97 7.33
CA GLN A 191 12.91 2.97 7.37
C GLN A 191 13.50 4.01 6.42
N GLN A 192 14.74 4.41 6.67
CA GLN A 192 15.37 5.52 5.97
C GLN A 192 15.46 5.28 4.45
N HIS A 193 15.82 4.08 4.01
CA HIS A 193 15.91 3.76 2.57
C HIS A 193 14.56 3.89 1.84
N VAL A 194 13.44 3.60 2.51
CA VAL A 194 12.10 3.81 1.95
C VAL A 194 11.78 5.30 1.87
N LYS A 195 12.17 6.08 2.88
CA LYS A 195 11.99 7.54 2.86
C LYS A 195 12.77 8.17 1.70
N ASP A 196 14.05 7.81 1.58
CA ASP A 196 14.95 8.30 0.53
C ASP A 196 14.39 7.98 -0.87
N TYR A 197 13.91 6.75 -1.08
CA TYR A 197 13.28 6.35 -2.33
C TYR A 197 12.04 7.18 -2.66
N ARG A 198 11.15 7.38 -1.69
CA ARG A 198 9.93 8.16 -1.89
C ARG A 198 10.23 9.64 -2.15
N GLU A 199 11.20 10.21 -1.45
CA GLU A 199 11.65 11.58 -1.68
C GLU A 199 12.27 11.73 -3.08
N ALA A 200 13.12 10.79 -3.50
CA ALA A 200 13.69 10.80 -4.84
C ALA A 200 12.61 10.74 -5.94
N ALA A 201 11.60 9.89 -5.76
CA ALA A 201 10.50 9.75 -6.71
C ALA A 201 9.55 10.97 -6.71
N PHE A 202 9.34 11.61 -5.56
CA PHE A 202 8.65 12.90 -5.45
C PHE A 202 9.36 13.99 -6.27
N TYR A 203 10.66 14.18 -6.06
CA TYR A 203 11.42 15.21 -6.79
C TYR A 203 11.60 14.88 -8.27
N ALA A 204 11.66 13.60 -8.65
CA ALA A 204 11.63 13.20 -10.06
C ALA A 204 10.32 13.60 -10.74
N THR A 205 9.20 13.44 -10.03
CA THR A 205 7.87 13.84 -10.49
C THR A 205 7.72 15.35 -10.57
N LEU A 206 8.19 16.09 -9.55
CA LEU A 206 8.20 17.54 -9.55
C LEU A 206 8.93 18.09 -10.77
N ARG A 207 10.14 17.59 -11.07
CA ARG A 207 10.89 17.96 -12.27
C ARG A 207 10.14 17.64 -13.55
N ARG A 208 9.49 16.48 -13.62
CA ARG A 208 8.69 16.07 -14.77
C ARG A 208 7.51 17.03 -15.00
N PHE A 209 6.76 17.40 -13.96
CA PHE A 209 5.68 18.38 -14.06
C PHE A 209 6.18 19.78 -14.43
N GLN A 210 7.30 20.23 -13.87
CA GLN A 210 7.91 21.51 -14.23
C GLN A 210 8.34 21.55 -15.71
N ASN A 211 8.87 20.43 -16.24
CA ASN A 211 9.22 20.32 -17.66
C ASN A 211 7.99 20.35 -18.59
N LEU A 212 6.80 19.98 -18.08
CA LEU A 212 5.52 20.17 -18.77
C LEU A 212 4.99 21.62 -18.67
N GLY A 213 5.69 22.50 -17.95
CA GLY A 213 5.29 23.88 -17.72
C GLY A 213 4.24 24.04 -16.61
N TRP A 214 4.03 23.02 -15.77
CA TRP A 214 3.04 23.09 -14.70
C TRP A 214 3.57 23.92 -13.53
N ASN A 215 2.71 24.77 -12.97
CA ASN A 215 3.03 25.57 -11.79
C ASN A 215 2.86 24.74 -10.50
N CYS A 216 3.97 24.17 -10.00
CA CYS A 216 3.96 23.26 -8.86
C CYS A 216 4.36 23.93 -7.55
N SER A 217 3.60 23.68 -6.49
CA SER A 217 3.88 24.04 -5.10
C SER A 217 4.07 22.78 -4.27
N ILE A 218 5.12 22.74 -3.44
CA ILE A 218 5.35 21.65 -2.48
C ILE A 218 4.54 21.95 -1.23
N ILE A 219 3.77 20.98 -0.75
CA ILE A 219 2.89 21.12 0.40
C ILE A 219 3.35 20.15 1.50
N GLN A 220 3.78 20.68 2.64
CA GLN A 220 4.34 19.88 3.74
C GLN A 220 3.37 19.69 4.91
N ASN A 221 2.34 20.53 5.01
CA ASN A 221 1.36 20.50 6.08
C ASN A 221 0.04 21.18 5.67
N GLY A 222 -0.97 21.14 6.56
CA GLY A 222 -2.31 21.66 6.27
C GLY A 222 -2.36 23.18 6.06
N ASN A 223 -1.47 23.94 6.72
CA ASN A 223 -1.39 25.39 6.54
C ASN A 223 -0.82 25.76 5.17
N ASP A 224 0.16 24.98 4.68
CA ASP A 224 0.69 25.15 3.32
C ASP A 224 -0.42 24.91 2.28
N LEU A 225 -1.25 23.88 2.50
CA LEU A 225 -2.36 23.57 1.61
C LEU A 225 -3.40 24.69 1.62
N GLN A 226 -3.78 25.18 2.81
CA GLN A 226 -4.73 26.28 2.94
C GLN A 226 -4.20 27.57 2.28
N SER A 227 -2.91 27.86 2.46
CA SER A 227 -2.24 28.98 1.82
C SER A 227 -2.24 28.84 0.29
N TYR A 228 -1.92 27.65 -0.21
CA TYR A 228 -1.98 27.33 -1.64
C TYR A 228 -3.39 27.56 -2.21
N LEU A 229 -4.44 27.05 -1.56
CA LEU A 229 -5.83 27.21 -2.01
C LEU A 229 -6.23 28.68 -2.07
N THR A 230 -5.82 29.47 -1.07
CA THR A 230 -6.13 30.90 -0.99
C THR A 230 -5.39 31.71 -2.05
N VAL A 231 -4.07 31.54 -2.16
CA VAL A 231 -3.22 32.32 -3.09
C VAL A 231 -3.56 32.02 -4.55
N ASN A 232 -3.96 30.79 -4.86
CA ASN A 232 -4.33 30.39 -6.21
C ASN A 232 -5.81 30.64 -6.51
N GLU A 233 -6.59 31.18 -5.56
CA GLU A 233 -8.04 31.38 -5.67
C GLU A 233 -8.77 30.12 -6.16
N ALA A 234 -8.37 28.96 -5.64
CA ALA A 234 -8.71 27.68 -6.24
C ALA A 234 -10.22 27.39 -6.17
N GLN A 235 -10.97 27.54 -7.27
CA GLN A 235 -12.42 27.28 -7.27
C GLN A 235 -12.79 25.84 -7.63
N GLN A 236 -12.03 25.23 -8.54
CA GLN A 236 -12.20 23.85 -9.01
C GLN A 236 -10.94 23.05 -8.71
N ILE A 237 -11.10 21.94 -8.00
CA ILE A 237 -9.99 21.13 -7.53
C ILE A 237 -10.19 19.70 -7.99
N SER A 238 -9.15 19.13 -8.60
CA SER A 238 -9.12 17.76 -9.11
C SER A 238 -8.03 16.97 -8.41
N TRP A 239 -8.26 15.68 -8.17
CA TRP A 239 -7.24 14.73 -7.71
C TRP A 239 -7.54 13.29 -8.13
N MET A 240 -6.50 12.47 -8.22
CA MET A 240 -6.68 11.02 -8.33
C MET A 240 -7.30 10.48 -7.05
N LYS A 241 -8.41 9.73 -7.16
CA LYS A 241 -9.11 9.15 -5.99
C LYS A 241 -8.18 8.19 -5.22
N PRO A 242 -7.80 8.49 -3.97
CA PRO A 242 -7.10 7.53 -3.13
C PRO A 242 -8.13 6.58 -2.52
N PHE A 243 -8.03 5.29 -2.83
CA PHE A 243 -9.00 4.29 -2.35
C PHE A 243 -8.71 3.83 -0.92
N VAL A 244 -7.43 3.71 -0.59
CA VAL A 244 -6.90 3.30 0.71
C VAL A 244 -5.52 3.95 0.90
N GLY A 245 -4.98 3.89 2.12
CA GLY A 245 -3.60 4.33 2.38
C GLY A 245 -3.49 5.80 2.77
N GLU A 246 -2.25 6.28 2.75
CA GLU A 246 -1.85 7.59 3.29
C GLU A 246 -2.61 8.74 2.60
N GLY A 247 -2.75 8.69 1.27
CA GLY A 247 -3.52 9.68 0.52
C GLY A 247 -5.01 9.69 0.89
N ARG A 248 -5.59 8.54 1.27
CA ARG A 248 -6.99 8.48 1.70
C ARG A 248 -7.15 9.05 3.10
N ASP A 249 -6.26 8.67 4.01
CA ASP A 249 -6.28 9.15 5.40
C ASP A 249 -6.09 10.67 5.45
N LEU A 250 -5.17 11.21 4.65
CA LEU A 250 -4.96 12.66 4.49
C LEU A 250 -6.19 13.35 3.89
N LEU A 251 -6.83 12.78 2.87
CA LEU A 251 -8.04 13.34 2.28
C LEU A 251 -9.17 13.42 3.33
N ASP A 252 -9.34 12.39 4.16
CA ASP A 252 -10.33 12.36 5.23
C ASP A 252 -10.06 13.43 6.30
N GLN A 253 -8.80 13.61 6.69
CA GLN A 253 -8.38 14.63 7.66
C GLN A 253 -8.56 16.06 7.11
N LEU A 254 -8.26 16.27 5.82
CA LEU A 254 -8.23 17.59 5.18
C LEU A 254 -9.56 17.96 4.54
N GLN A 255 -10.59 17.11 4.62
CA GLN A 255 -11.91 17.36 4.06
C GLN A 255 -12.45 18.77 4.35
N PRO A 256 -12.34 19.33 5.59
CA PRO A 256 -12.85 20.67 5.89
C PRO A 256 -12.18 21.80 5.09
N LEU A 257 -10.95 21.60 4.60
CA LEU A 257 -10.26 22.61 3.77
C LEU A 257 -10.85 22.73 2.37
N PHE A 258 -11.64 21.75 1.94
CA PHE A 258 -12.27 21.74 0.62
C PHE A 258 -13.73 22.21 0.67
N ASP A 259 -14.26 22.60 1.83
CA ASP A 259 -15.60 23.13 1.97
C ASP A 259 -15.75 24.44 1.17
N GLY A 260 -16.76 24.50 0.30
CA GLY A 260 -16.99 25.64 -0.61
C GLY A 260 -16.22 25.57 -1.93
N HIS A 261 -15.32 24.60 -2.11
CA HIS A 261 -14.65 24.33 -3.38
C HIS A 261 -15.44 23.30 -4.21
N ARG A 262 -15.39 23.39 -5.53
CA ARG A 262 -15.89 22.31 -6.41
C ARG A 262 -14.80 21.26 -6.55
N THR A 263 -15.06 20.04 -6.09
CA THR A 263 -14.07 18.96 -6.07
C THR A 263 -14.39 17.87 -7.07
N ARG A 264 -13.35 17.23 -7.61
CA ARG A 264 -13.46 16.19 -8.62
C ARG A 264 -12.51 15.04 -8.35
N GLU A 265 -13.07 13.87 -8.11
CA GLU A 265 -12.32 12.62 -7.96
C GLU A 265 -12.11 11.97 -9.34
N LEU A 266 -10.87 12.03 -9.80
CA LEU A 266 -10.40 11.40 -11.02
C LEU A 266 -10.12 9.92 -10.79
N ARG A 267 -10.39 9.10 -11.80
CA ARG A 267 -10.07 7.67 -11.81
C ARG A 267 -9.54 7.28 -13.17
N ARG A 268 -8.65 6.30 -13.19
CA ARG A 268 -8.15 5.75 -14.44
C ARG A 268 -9.19 4.82 -15.02
N ALA A 269 -9.27 4.76 -16.34
CA ALA A 269 -10.26 3.93 -16.99
C ALA A 269 -10.05 2.42 -16.74
N TRP A 270 -8.84 1.98 -16.39
CA TRP A 270 -8.61 0.61 -15.92
C TRP A 270 -9.17 0.33 -14.51
N ASP A 271 -9.35 1.34 -13.66
CA ASP A 271 -9.84 1.19 -12.29
C ASP A 271 -11.33 0.89 -12.40
N ASP A 272 -12.04 1.65 -13.24
CA ASP A 272 -13.43 1.37 -13.61
C ASP A 272 -13.63 0.00 -14.26
N PHE A 273 -12.65 -0.45 -15.06
CA PHE A 273 -12.73 -1.77 -15.66
C PHE A 273 -12.55 -2.88 -14.61
N PHE A 274 -11.52 -2.80 -13.77
CA PHE A 274 -11.12 -3.89 -12.89
C PHE A 274 -11.86 -3.93 -11.55
N PHE A 275 -12.26 -2.79 -11.00
CA PHE A 275 -12.89 -2.71 -9.68
C PHE A 275 -14.20 -3.52 -9.60
N PRO A 276 -15.13 -3.43 -10.57
CA PRO A 276 -16.35 -4.24 -10.56
C PRO A 276 -16.08 -5.76 -10.64
N LYS A 277 -14.87 -6.16 -11.02
CA LYS A 277 -14.44 -7.55 -11.23
C LYS A 277 -13.60 -8.07 -10.06
N ALA A 278 -13.02 -7.18 -9.25
CA ALA A 278 -12.23 -7.49 -8.06
C ALA A 278 -13.10 -7.85 -6.83
N LYS A 279 -14.15 -8.65 -7.05
CA LYS A 279 -15.13 -9.02 -6.00
C LYS A 279 -14.74 -10.27 -5.22
N LYS A 280 -14.15 -11.27 -5.87
CA LYS A 280 -13.84 -12.56 -5.23
C LYS A 280 -12.60 -13.20 -5.84
N GLY A 281 -11.50 -13.14 -5.09
CA GLY A 281 -10.23 -13.78 -5.41
C GLY A 281 -9.59 -13.31 -6.73
N PHE A 282 -8.34 -13.70 -6.94
CA PHE A 282 -7.59 -13.30 -8.14
C PHE A 282 -8.14 -13.89 -9.44
N PHE A 283 -8.66 -15.13 -9.42
CA PHE A 283 -9.03 -15.84 -10.66
C PHE A 283 -10.21 -15.22 -11.41
N THR A 284 -11.16 -14.59 -10.70
CA THR A 284 -12.28 -13.86 -11.32
C THR A 284 -11.76 -12.66 -12.10
N LEU A 285 -10.84 -11.90 -11.49
CA LEU A 285 -10.15 -10.78 -12.11
C LEU A 285 -9.31 -11.25 -13.31
N LYS A 286 -8.53 -12.32 -13.14
CA LYS A 286 -7.65 -12.93 -14.15
C LYS A 286 -8.37 -13.22 -15.47
N LYS A 287 -9.59 -13.77 -15.40
CA LYS A 287 -10.41 -14.07 -16.59
C LYS A 287 -10.74 -12.84 -17.43
N SER A 288 -10.66 -11.65 -16.86
CA SER A 288 -10.99 -10.39 -17.51
C SER A 288 -9.79 -9.61 -18.02
N ILE A 289 -8.57 -10.00 -17.64
CA ILE A 289 -7.32 -9.37 -18.07
C ILE A 289 -7.20 -9.34 -19.60
N PRO A 290 -7.44 -10.43 -20.37
CA PRO A 290 -7.33 -10.38 -21.82
C PRO A 290 -8.24 -9.33 -22.47
N LYS A 291 -9.44 -9.12 -21.92
CA LYS A 291 -10.38 -8.09 -22.40
C LYS A 291 -9.88 -6.67 -22.11
N ALA A 292 -9.24 -6.45 -20.96
CA ALA A 292 -8.62 -5.16 -20.64
C ALA A 292 -7.46 -4.87 -21.59
N VAL A 293 -6.58 -5.86 -21.77
CA VAL A 293 -5.40 -5.76 -22.64
C VAL A 293 -5.79 -5.45 -24.09
N ALA A 294 -6.83 -6.11 -24.61
CA ALA A 294 -7.34 -5.85 -25.95
C ALA A 294 -7.94 -4.45 -26.14
N ASN A 295 -8.18 -3.69 -25.06
CA ASN A 295 -8.71 -2.33 -25.11
C ASN A 295 -7.72 -1.32 -24.51
N LEU A 296 -6.41 -1.64 -24.43
CA LEU A 296 -5.38 -0.77 -23.84
C LEU A 296 -5.36 0.64 -24.44
N ASP A 297 -5.54 0.77 -25.76
CA ASP A 297 -5.58 2.08 -26.43
C ASP A 297 -6.77 2.96 -26.02
N ARG A 298 -7.78 2.36 -25.39
CA ARG A 298 -8.93 3.07 -24.81
C ARG A 298 -8.66 3.49 -23.36
N TYR A 299 -7.54 3.06 -22.79
CA TYR A 299 -7.16 3.23 -21.39
C TYR A 299 -5.86 4.05 -21.19
N PHE A 300 -5.15 4.42 -22.27
CA PHE A 300 -3.84 5.11 -22.30
C PHE A 300 -3.74 6.10 -23.47
#